data_AF-A0A8R2D1I2-F1
#
_entry.id   AF-A0A8R2D1I2-F1
#
_cell.length_a   1.000
_cell.length_b   1.000
_cell.length_c   1.000
_cell.angle_alpha   90.00
_cell.angle_beta   90.00
_cell.angle_gamma   90.00
#
_symmetry.space_group_name_H-M   'P 1'
#
loop_
_entity.id
_entity.type
_entity.pdbx_description
1 polymer ?
#
loop_
_entity_poly.entity_id
_entity_poly.type
_entity_poly.pdbx_seq_one_letter_code
_entity_poly.pdbx_strand_id
1 'polypeptide(L)'
;MAFNQYLQYIAWVLLPVSLITFAAGFVHLVAPQSIGSGIPEMKTILRGVALKEFLTLRTLIAKVVGVTATLGSGLPLGKEGPFVHIASITATLLTKVITSFKGIYENESRNTEMLAAACAVGVASCFGAPIGGVLFSIEVTTVYFAVRNYWRGFFSAVCSATVFRLLAVWFNKAETVKAFFPTHFTMEYPFDPQELTVFALLGVVCGIIGAGYVWAHRQYVLFMRQSKSMNSFLQKNRFLYPSLITFLTLTITFPLGTGKYIAGELNVHDQLTGLFSNFTWTKNEFTIEEAEMMNHWRTENTNVFICLSAYIAYNFVFSIIASTIPIPSGSFIPVFKTGAAFGRIVGELMHLWFPSGVRHGKFITPIIPGGYAVVGAAAFAGAVTHSISVSVIAFEMTGQIT
;
A
#
# COMPACT_ATOMS: atom_id res chain seq x y z
N MET A 1 12.52 14.74 30.93
CA MET A 1 13.50 13.64 31.14
C MET A 1 14.14 13.38 29.79
N ALA A 2 15.37 13.87 29.54
CA ALA A 2 16.02 13.68 28.24
C ALA A 2 16.40 12.19 28.11
N PHE A 3 15.59 11.42 27.39
CA PHE A 3 15.93 10.04 27.08
C PHE A 3 17.29 10.01 26.36
N ASN A 4 18.14 9.06 26.73
CA ASN A 4 19.43 8.87 26.09
C ASN A 4 19.21 8.54 24.61
N GLN A 5 19.71 9.38 23.70
CA GLN A 5 19.55 9.24 22.25
C GLN A 5 20.04 7.88 21.75
N TYR A 6 21.09 7.33 22.38
CA TYR A 6 21.59 6.00 22.07
C TYR A 6 20.58 4.90 22.41
N LEU A 7 19.87 5.03 23.54
CA LEU A 7 18.83 4.07 23.95
C LEU A 7 17.62 4.14 23.02
N GLN A 8 17.23 5.34 22.58
CA GLN A 8 16.16 5.52 21.59
C GLN A 8 16.53 4.87 20.25
N TYR A 9 17.77 5.05 19.77
CA TYR A 9 18.24 4.40 18.56
C TYR A 9 18.23 2.87 18.68
N ILE A 10 18.72 2.34 19.80
CA ILE A 10 18.71 0.89 20.06
C ILE A 10 17.27 0.38 20.06
N ALA A 11 16.35 1.05 20.74
CA ALA A 11 14.94 0.65 20.78
C ALA A 11 14.28 0.70 19.38
N TRP A 12 14.56 1.75 18.61
CA TRP A 12 14.05 1.95 17.25
C TRP A 12 14.48 0.83 16.30
N VAL A 13 15.72 0.35 16.43
CA VAL A 13 16.28 -0.69 15.56
C VAL A 13 15.96 -2.09 16.05
N LEU A 14 16.08 -2.35 17.35
CA LEU A 14 16.02 -3.70 17.91
C LEU A 14 14.64 -4.34 17.72
N LEU A 15 13.57 -3.58 17.99
CA LEU A 15 12.21 -4.11 17.93
C LEU A 15 11.84 -4.55 16.50
N PRO A 16 11.97 -3.72 15.46
CA PRO A 16 11.59 -4.16 14.12
C PRO A 16 12.53 -5.22 13.53
N VAL A 17 13.84 -5.17 13.83
CA VAL A 17 14.77 -6.24 13.42
C VAL A 17 14.36 -7.59 14.05
N SER A 18 13.96 -7.59 15.33
CA SER A 18 13.47 -8.79 16.00
C SER A 18 12.18 -9.32 15.36
N LEU A 19 11.25 -8.44 14.99
CA LEU A 19 9.99 -8.83 14.34
C LEU A 19 10.23 -9.42 12.95
N ILE A 20 11.13 -8.84 12.15
CA ILE A 20 11.41 -9.33 10.79
C ILE A 20 12.19 -10.64 10.81
N THR A 21 13.16 -10.77 11.72
CA THR A 21 13.88 -12.04 11.90
C THR A 21 12.95 -13.15 12.39
N PHE A 22 12.03 -12.83 13.31
CA PHE A 22 10.97 -13.73 13.73
C PHE A 22 10.06 -14.12 12.56
N ALA A 23 9.56 -13.15 11.78
CA ALA A 23 8.70 -13.40 10.63
C ALA A 23 9.37 -14.32 9.60
N ALA A 24 10.63 -14.03 9.25
CA ALA A 24 11.42 -14.83 8.31
C ALA A 24 11.64 -16.26 8.83
N GLY A 25 11.93 -16.43 10.13
CA GLY A 25 12.09 -17.74 10.75
C GLY A 25 10.80 -18.54 10.82
N PHE A 26 9.73 -17.93 11.30
CA PHE A 26 8.43 -18.57 11.44
C PHE A 26 7.91 -19.06 10.09
N VAL A 27 7.97 -18.20 9.07
CA VAL A 27 7.54 -18.54 7.71
C VAL A 27 8.39 -19.63 7.12
N HIS A 28 9.71 -19.60 7.34
CA HIS A 28 10.61 -20.63 6.82
C HIS A 28 10.37 -22.00 7.46
N LEU A 29 10.14 -22.05 8.78
CA LEU A 29 9.89 -23.29 9.52
C LEU A 29 8.47 -23.85 9.27
N VAL A 30 7.47 -22.96 9.22
CA VAL A 30 6.07 -23.37 9.10
C VAL A 30 5.68 -23.56 7.64
N ALA A 31 5.83 -22.58 6.75
CA ALA A 31 5.45 -22.77 5.35
C ALA A 31 6.23 -21.82 4.44
N PRO A 32 7.30 -22.30 3.78
CA PRO A 32 8.09 -21.50 2.83
C PRO A 32 7.25 -20.92 1.68
N GLN A 33 6.16 -21.59 1.33
CA GLN A 33 5.20 -21.14 0.31
C GLN A 33 4.47 -19.84 0.69
N SER A 34 4.55 -19.40 1.95
CA SER A 34 3.94 -18.15 2.41
C SER A 34 4.83 -16.92 2.16
N ILE A 35 6.08 -17.08 1.69
CA ILE A 35 6.97 -15.96 1.36
C ILE A 35 6.40 -15.12 0.21
N GLY A 36 6.58 -13.79 0.26
CA GLY A 36 6.21 -12.86 -0.80
C GLY A 36 4.74 -12.44 -0.78
N SER A 37 4.29 -11.87 -1.90
CA SER A 37 2.96 -11.28 -2.05
C SER A 37 1.86 -12.35 -2.09
N GLY A 38 1.90 -13.26 -3.05
CA GLY A 38 0.84 -14.24 -3.29
C GLY A 38 -0.08 -13.89 -4.46
N ILE A 39 -0.15 -12.62 -4.89
CA ILE A 39 -0.92 -12.24 -6.09
C ILE A 39 -0.39 -12.92 -7.37
N PRO A 40 0.94 -12.91 -7.66
CA PRO A 40 1.46 -13.59 -8.85
C PRO A 40 1.13 -15.09 -8.86
N GLU A 41 1.23 -15.74 -7.72
CA GLU A 41 0.92 -17.16 -7.54
C GLU A 41 -0.58 -17.43 -7.73
N MET A 42 -1.44 -16.59 -7.16
CA MET A 42 -2.89 -16.68 -7.41
C MET A 42 -3.23 -16.50 -8.88
N LYS A 43 -2.56 -15.57 -9.58
CA LYS A 43 -2.71 -15.40 -11.04
C LYS A 43 -2.28 -16.64 -11.81
N THR A 44 -1.26 -17.37 -11.36
CA THR A 44 -0.87 -18.66 -11.99
C THR A 44 -1.90 -19.76 -11.72
N ILE A 45 -2.46 -19.82 -10.52
CA ILE A 45 -3.51 -20.79 -10.16
C ILE A 45 -4.79 -20.56 -10.98
N LEU A 46 -5.23 -19.31 -11.12
CA LEU A 46 -6.42 -18.97 -11.92
C LEU A 46 -6.21 -19.18 -13.42
N ARG A 47 -4.96 -19.34 -13.88
CA ARG A 47 -4.61 -19.75 -15.25
C ARG A 47 -4.55 -21.28 -15.43
N GLY A 48 -4.86 -22.05 -14.39
CA GLY A 48 -4.89 -23.52 -14.42
C GLY A 48 -3.61 -24.20 -13.90
N VAL A 49 -2.63 -23.45 -13.40
CA VAL A 49 -1.40 -24.06 -12.84
C VAL A 49 -1.58 -24.30 -11.34
N ALA A 50 -1.83 -25.54 -10.96
CA ALA A 50 -1.96 -25.92 -9.55
C ALA A 50 -0.60 -25.87 -8.83
N LEU A 51 -0.47 -24.99 -7.83
CA LEU A 51 0.71 -24.92 -6.97
C LEU A 51 0.55 -25.82 -5.74
N LYS A 52 1.49 -26.76 -5.56
CA LYS A 52 1.47 -27.72 -4.47
C LYS A 52 1.61 -27.00 -3.11
N GLU A 53 0.78 -27.39 -2.14
CA GLU A 53 0.81 -26.91 -0.75
C GLU A 53 0.60 -25.39 -0.55
N PHE A 54 0.20 -24.66 -1.60
CA PHE A 54 0.02 -23.21 -1.56
C PHE A 54 -1.29 -22.76 -0.89
N LEU A 55 -2.34 -23.58 -0.93
CA LEU A 55 -3.67 -23.31 -0.38
C LEU A 55 -3.99 -24.22 0.82
N THR A 56 -3.14 -24.18 1.85
CA THR A 56 -3.24 -25.05 3.04
C THR A 56 -3.44 -24.26 4.34
N LEU A 57 -3.95 -24.93 5.39
CA LEU A 57 -4.07 -24.32 6.72
C LEU A 57 -2.69 -23.93 7.30
N ARG A 58 -1.66 -24.74 7.02
CA ARG A 58 -0.28 -24.45 7.42
C ARG A 58 0.23 -23.15 6.79
N THR A 59 -0.04 -22.93 5.50
CA THR A 59 0.27 -21.65 4.84
C THR A 59 -0.54 -20.48 5.39
N LEU A 60 -1.81 -20.68 5.77
CA LEU A 60 -2.64 -19.63 6.36
C LEU A 60 -2.03 -19.09 7.66
N ILE A 61 -1.69 -20.00 8.58
CA ILE A 61 -1.11 -19.64 9.88
C ILE A 61 0.24 -18.93 9.69
N ALA A 62 1.10 -19.48 8.83
CA ALA A 62 2.39 -18.86 8.50
C ALA A 62 2.23 -17.44 7.93
N LYS A 63 1.29 -17.26 6.99
CA LYS A 63 1.05 -15.98 6.32
C LYS A 63 0.50 -14.94 7.30
N VAL A 64 -0.52 -15.28 8.10
CA VAL A 64 -1.13 -14.34 9.06
C VAL A 64 -0.11 -13.84 10.08
N VAL A 65 0.64 -14.75 10.72
CA VAL A 65 1.65 -14.37 11.72
C VAL A 65 2.79 -13.57 11.07
N GLY A 66 3.27 -14.00 9.90
CA GLY A 66 4.36 -13.32 9.20
C GLY A 66 4.01 -11.92 8.71
N VAL A 67 2.79 -11.71 8.19
CA VAL A 67 2.31 -10.39 7.78
C VAL A 67 2.14 -9.48 8.99
N THR A 68 1.58 -9.96 10.09
CA THR A 68 1.40 -9.16 11.31
C THR A 68 2.74 -8.65 11.85
N ALA A 69 3.75 -9.53 11.91
CA ALA A 69 5.11 -9.12 12.30
C ALA A 69 5.75 -8.16 11.27
N THR A 70 5.49 -8.36 9.97
CA THR A 70 5.98 -7.46 8.91
C THR A 70 5.38 -6.07 9.03
N LEU A 71 4.07 -5.95 9.25
CA LEU A 71 3.40 -4.66 9.42
C LEU A 71 3.82 -3.98 10.74
N GLY A 72 3.98 -4.75 11.82
CA GLY A 72 4.46 -4.25 13.10
C GLY A 72 5.90 -3.73 13.08
N SER A 73 6.69 -4.10 12.07
CA SER A 73 8.07 -3.61 11.90
C SER A 73 8.17 -2.18 11.35
N GLY A 74 7.11 -1.64 10.76
CA GLY A 74 7.15 -0.32 10.12
C GLY A 74 8.01 -0.24 8.85
N LEU A 75 8.49 -1.37 8.31
CA LEU A 75 9.13 -1.40 7.00
C LEU A 75 8.19 -0.87 5.91
N PRO A 76 8.73 -0.28 4.81
CA PRO A 76 7.93 0.18 3.68
C PRO A 76 7.43 -1.02 2.87
N LEU A 77 6.47 -1.75 3.44
CA LEU A 77 5.82 -2.95 2.93
C LEU A 77 4.30 -2.88 3.21
N GLY A 78 3.52 -3.56 2.39
CA GLY A 78 2.05 -3.58 2.48
C GLY A 78 1.49 -4.96 2.84
N LYS A 79 0.19 -5.01 3.13
CA LYS A 79 -0.54 -6.24 3.51
C LYS A 79 -1.38 -6.87 2.39
N GLU A 80 -1.50 -6.19 1.27
CA GLU A 80 -2.54 -6.44 0.26
C GLU A 80 -2.42 -7.80 -0.41
N GLY A 81 -1.25 -8.08 -0.99
CA GLY A 81 -0.99 -9.34 -1.64
C GLY A 81 -1.15 -10.52 -0.69
N PRO A 82 -0.54 -10.46 0.51
CA PRO A 82 -0.74 -11.51 1.50
C PRO A 82 -2.20 -11.71 1.91
N PHE A 83 -3.00 -10.64 2.00
CA PHE A 83 -4.44 -10.74 2.30
C PHE A 83 -5.25 -11.38 1.18
N VAL A 84 -4.92 -11.11 -0.10
CA VAL A 84 -5.51 -11.81 -1.26
C VAL A 84 -5.25 -13.31 -1.16
N HIS A 85 -4.02 -13.70 -0.78
CA HIS A 85 -3.66 -15.09 -0.57
C HIS A 85 -4.40 -15.69 0.63
N ILE A 86 -4.46 -14.99 1.76
CA ILE A 86 -5.20 -15.41 2.96
C ILE A 86 -6.67 -15.66 2.63
N ALA A 87 -7.34 -14.73 1.92
CA ALA A 87 -8.73 -14.88 1.51
C ALA A 87 -8.95 -16.08 0.58
N SER A 88 -8.00 -16.34 -0.32
CA SER A 88 -8.05 -17.50 -1.22
C SER A 88 -7.87 -18.82 -0.46
N ILE A 89 -6.97 -18.84 0.54
CA ILE A 89 -6.78 -20.01 1.40
C ILE A 89 -8.04 -20.26 2.24
N THR A 90 -8.64 -19.23 2.85
CA THR A 90 -9.84 -19.39 3.67
C THR A 90 -11.02 -19.90 2.85
N ALA A 91 -11.24 -19.37 1.64
CA ALA A 91 -12.27 -19.87 0.72
C ALA A 91 -12.04 -21.34 0.34
N THR A 92 -10.78 -21.72 0.07
CA THR A 92 -10.42 -23.11 -0.25
C THR A 92 -10.67 -24.05 0.93
N LEU A 93 -10.27 -23.66 2.14
CA LEU A 93 -10.46 -24.46 3.35
C LEU A 93 -11.95 -24.61 3.69
N LEU A 94 -12.73 -23.53 3.55
CA LEU A 94 -14.17 -23.55 3.80
C LEU A 94 -14.89 -24.56 2.90
N THR A 95 -14.50 -24.62 1.62
CA THR A 95 -15.08 -25.54 0.63
C THR A 95 -14.72 -27.00 0.89
N LYS A 96 -13.55 -27.25 1.49
CA LYS A 96 -13.13 -28.60 1.89
C LYS A 96 -13.83 -29.08 3.16
N VAL A 97 -14.11 -28.17 4.10
CA VAL A 97 -14.71 -28.51 5.41
C VAL A 97 -16.22 -28.69 5.30
N ILE A 98 -16.91 -27.85 4.52
CA ILE A 98 -18.37 -27.91 4.40
C ILE A 98 -18.76 -28.93 3.34
N THR A 99 -19.34 -30.06 3.77
CA THR A 99 -19.75 -31.18 2.91
C THR A 99 -20.72 -30.75 1.81
N SER A 100 -21.62 -29.80 2.08
CA SER A 100 -22.54 -29.23 1.08
C SER A 100 -21.83 -28.47 -0.05
N PHE A 101 -20.56 -28.05 0.14
CA PHE A 101 -19.78 -27.30 -0.84
C PHE A 101 -18.77 -28.17 -1.60
N LYS A 102 -18.73 -29.48 -1.35
CA LYS A 102 -17.75 -30.38 -1.96
C LYS A 102 -17.78 -30.36 -3.50
N GLY A 103 -18.97 -30.24 -4.10
CA GLY A 103 -19.15 -30.12 -5.55
C GLY A 103 -18.63 -28.79 -6.18
N ILE A 104 -18.23 -27.81 -5.37
CA ILE A 104 -17.50 -26.61 -5.84
C ILE A 104 -16.01 -26.93 -5.98
N TYR A 105 -15.44 -27.67 -5.04
CA TYR A 105 -14.03 -28.06 -5.06
C TYR A 105 -13.73 -29.09 -6.16
N GLU A 106 -14.64 -30.03 -6.37
CA GLU A 106 -14.49 -31.09 -7.37
C GLU A 106 -14.57 -30.57 -8.82
N ASN A 107 -15.27 -29.44 -9.04
CA ASN A 107 -15.37 -28.82 -10.36
C ASN A 107 -14.35 -27.67 -10.48
N GLU A 108 -13.33 -27.88 -11.32
CA GLU A 108 -12.25 -26.92 -11.55
C GLU A 108 -12.74 -25.52 -11.94
N SER A 109 -13.78 -25.44 -12.79
CA SER A 109 -14.37 -24.17 -13.20
C SER A 109 -14.94 -23.43 -11.99
N ARG A 110 -15.80 -24.09 -11.19
CA ARG A 110 -16.42 -23.50 -10.00
C ARG A 110 -15.39 -23.12 -8.93
N ASN A 111 -14.35 -23.93 -8.75
CA ASN A 111 -13.25 -23.62 -7.86
C ASN A 111 -12.52 -22.34 -8.31
N THR A 112 -12.27 -22.19 -9.61
CA THR A 112 -11.67 -20.99 -10.19
C THR A 112 -12.57 -19.77 -10.02
N GLU A 113 -13.88 -19.90 -10.25
CA GLU A 113 -14.86 -18.83 -10.00
C GLU A 113 -14.84 -18.37 -8.53
N MET A 114 -14.76 -19.31 -7.61
CA MET A 114 -14.69 -19.04 -6.17
C MET A 114 -13.38 -18.37 -5.77
N LEU A 115 -12.24 -18.86 -6.25
CA LEU A 115 -10.94 -18.25 -5.97
C LEU A 115 -10.86 -16.81 -6.48
N ALA A 116 -11.46 -16.53 -7.65
CA ALA A 116 -11.54 -15.16 -8.16
C ALA A 116 -12.41 -14.25 -7.27
N ALA A 117 -13.51 -14.76 -6.71
CA ALA A 117 -14.30 -14.02 -5.72
C ALA A 117 -13.52 -13.81 -4.41
N ALA A 118 -12.76 -14.81 -3.97
CA ALA A 118 -11.92 -14.72 -2.78
C ALA A 118 -10.80 -13.67 -2.93
N CYS A 119 -10.20 -13.57 -4.13
CA CYS A 119 -9.25 -12.49 -4.44
C CYS A 119 -9.90 -11.11 -4.26
N ALA A 120 -11.11 -10.90 -4.79
CA ALA A 120 -11.85 -9.65 -4.62
C ALA A 120 -12.12 -9.32 -3.15
N VAL A 121 -12.51 -10.32 -2.34
CA VAL A 121 -12.70 -10.17 -0.88
C VAL A 121 -11.40 -9.78 -0.18
N GLY A 122 -10.28 -10.38 -0.56
CA GLY A 122 -8.97 -10.04 0.02
C GLY A 122 -8.56 -8.58 -0.21
N VAL A 123 -8.81 -8.06 -1.41
CA VAL A 123 -8.55 -6.64 -1.74
C VAL A 123 -9.55 -5.74 -1.02
N ALA A 124 -10.84 -6.06 -1.08
CA ALA A 124 -11.90 -5.27 -0.45
C ALA A 124 -11.74 -5.18 1.07
N SER A 125 -11.36 -6.28 1.74
CA SER A 125 -11.06 -6.28 3.19
C SER A 125 -9.80 -5.48 3.54
N CYS A 126 -8.87 -5.30 2.60
CA CYS A 126 -7.66 -4.53 2.85
C CYS A 126 -7.90 -3.02 2.90
N PHE A 127 -8.69 -2.51 1.95
CA PHE A 127 -8.93 -1.07 1.78
C PHE A 127 -10.31 -0.62 2.25
N GLY A 128 -11.20 -1.56 2.55
CA GLY A 128 -12.62 -1.26 2.70
C GLY A 128 -13.25 -0.76 1.40
N ALA A 129 -12.73 -1.18 0.25
CA ALA A 129 -13.12 -0.72 -1.09
C ALA A 129 -13.71 -1.90 -1.90
N PRO A 130 -15.02 -2.19 -1.75
CA PRO A 130 -15.64 -3.36 -2.39
C PRO A 130 -15.71 -3.24 -3.92
N ILE A 131 -15.99 -2.07 -4.50
CA ILE A 131 -16.09 -1.91 -5.95
C ILE A 131 -14.68 -2.03 -6.57
N GLY A 132 -13.74 -1.26 -6.03
CA GLY A 132 -12.34 -1.27 -6.44
C GLY A 132 -11.70 -2.64 -6.26
N GLY A 133 -12.03 -3.36 -5.18
CA GLY A 133 -11.51 -4.69 -4.92
C GLY A 133 -11.92 -5.74 -5.94
N VAL A 134 -13.18 -5.71 -6.40
CA VAL A 134 -13.66 -6.61 -7.45
C VAL A 134 -13.04 -6.28 -8.80
N LEU A 135 -12.99 -4.99 -9.16
CA LEU A 135 -12.37 -4.54 -10.41
C LEU A 135 -10.89 -4.90 -10.45
N PHE A 136 -10.17 -4.68 -9.34
CA PHE A 136 -8.75 -5.05 -9.22
C PHE A 136 -8.54 -6.55 -9.34
N SER A 137 -9.42 -7.34 -8.72
CA SER A 137 -9.37 -8.80 -8.88
C SER A 137 -9.52 -9.20 -10.35
N ILE A 138 -10.45 -8.59 -11.08
CA ILE A 138 -10.68 -8.88 -12.51
C ILE A 138 -9.46 -8.50 -13.35
N GLU A 139 -8.94 -7.28 -13.16
CA GLU A 139 -7.82 -6.73 -13.94
C GLU A 139 -6.52 -7.50 -13.71
N VAL A 140 -6.21 -7.83 -12.45
CA VAL A 140 -4.89 -8.36 -12.10
C VAL A 140 -4.84 -9.88 -12.19
N THR A 141 -5.92 -10.59 -11.88
CA THR A 141 -5.88 -12.03 -11.62
C THR A 141 -6.37 -12.90 -12.79
N THR A 142 -7.24 -12.40 -13.67
CA THR A 142 -7.86 -13.20 -14.74
C THR A 142 -7.79 -12.51 -16.11
N VAL A 143 -7.72 -13.31 -17.19
CA VAL A 143 -7.81 -12.79 -18.57
C VAL A 143 -9.25 -12.80 -19.09
N TYR A 144 -10.02 -13.82 -18.69
CA TYR A 144 -11.44 -13.96 -19.00
C TYR A 144 -12.21 -14.05 -17.69
N PHE A 145 -13.30 -13.29 -17.57
CA PHE A 145 -14.08 -13.23 -16.35
C PHE A 145 -15.57 -13.29 -16.66
N ALA A 146 -16.26 -14.30 -16.12
CA ALA A 146 -17.69 -14.45 -16.28
C ALA A 146 -18.44 -13.40 -15.44
N VAL A 147 -19.40 -12.70 -16.05
CA VAL A 147 -20.22 -11.67 -15.37
C VAL A 147 -20.94 -12.21 -14.13
N ARG A 148 -21.29 -13.50 -14.10
CA ARG A 148 -21.85 -14.14 -12.90
C ARG A 148 -20.90 -14.09 -11.69
N ASN A 149 -19.59 -14.18 -11.93
CA ASN A 149 -18.59 -14.10 -10.87
C ASN A 149 -18.42 -12.68 -10.37
N TYR A 150 -18.73 -11.68 -11.19
CA TYR A 150 -18.71 -10.28 -10.79
C TYR A 150 -19.68 -10.06 -9.64
N TRP A 151 -20.93 -10.48 -9.81
CA TRP A 151 -21.97 -10.33 -8.78
C TRP A 151 -21.65 -11.09 -7.50
N ARG A 152 -21.11 -12.32 -7.61
CA ARG A 152 -20.70 -13.11 -6.44
C ARG A 152 -19.54 -12.46 -5.70
N GLY A 153 -18.50 -12.05 -6.44
CA GLY A 153 -17.35 -11.32 -5.90
C GLY A 153 -17.79 -10.02 -5.24
N PHE A 154 -18.62 -9.23 -5.92
CA PHE A 154 -19.14 -7.95 -5.42
C PHE A 154 -19.94 -8.10 -4.14
N PHE A 155 -20.91 -9.02 -4.11
CA PHE A 155 -21.68 -9.27 -2.89
C PHE A 155 -20.77 -9.68 -1.72
N SER A 156 -19.83 -10.61 -1.96
CA SER A 156 -18.89 -11.05 -0.93
C SER A 156 -17.94 -9.94 -0.46
N ALA A 157 -17.49 -9.08 -1.37
CA ALA A 157 -16.63 -7.95 -1.08
C ALA A 157 -17.36 -6.89 -0.24
N VAL A 158 -18.63 -6.60 -0.56
CA VAL A 158 -19.47 -5.70 0.24
C VAL A 158 -19.66 -6.27 1.65
N CYS A 159 -20.02 -7.56 1.79
CA CYS A 159 -20.15 -8.19 3.11
C CYS A 159 -18.84 -8.12 3.92
N SER A 160 -17.70 -8.29 3.26
CA SER A 160 -16.40 -8.19 3.92
C SER A 160 -16.09 -6.76 4.38
N ALA A 161 -16.28 -5.77 3.50
CA ALA A 161 -16.03 -4.37 3.81
C ALA A 161 -17.00 -3.84 4.90
N THR A 162 -18.27 -4.23 4.86
CA THR A 162 -19.25 -3.83 5.89
C THR A 162 -18.91 -4.41 7.24
N VAL A 163 -18.59 -5.71 7.33
CA VAL A 163 -18.17 -6.33 8.59
C VAL A 163 -16.91 -5.67 9.13
N PHE A 164 -15.90 -5.43 8.29
CA PHE A 164 -14.66 -4.76 8.72
C PHE A 164 -14.94 -3.37 9.32
N ARG A 165 -15.77 -2.56 8.66
CA ARG A 165 -16.12 -1.21 9.14
C ARG A 165 -17.00 -1.24 10.40
N LEU A 166 -17.95 -2.17 10.50
CA LEU A 166 -18.80 -2.33 11.69
C LEU A 166 -17.98 -2.76 12.91
N LEU A 167 -17.01 -3.66 12.72
CA LEU A 167 -16.11 -4.08 13.79
C LEU A 167 -15.26 -2.91 14.30
N ALA A 168 -14.86 -1.98 13.44
CA ALA A 168 -14.15 -0.77 13.86
C ALA A 168 -15.02 0.13 14.75
N VAL A 169 -16.32 0.28 14.45
CA VAL A 169 -17.26 1.03 15.30
C VAL A 169 -17.41 0.35 16.66
N TRP A 170 -17.57 -0.98 16.68
CA TRP A 170 -17.79 -1.74 17.91
C TRP A 170 -16.56 -1.79 18.83
N PHE A 171 -15.37 -2.07 18.27
CA PHE A 171 -14.17 -2.28 19.07
C PHE A 171 -13.35 -1.00 19.29
N ASN A 172 -13.27 -0.12 18.28
CA ASN A 172 -12.47 1.10 18.37
C ASN A 172 -13.31 2.33 18.73
N LYS A 173 -14.60 2.16 19.06
CA LYS A 173 -15.56 3.22 19.41
C LYS A 173 -15.58 4.37 18.39
N ALA A 174 -15.37 4.07 17.10
CA ALA A 174 -15.50 5.06 16.06
C ALA A 174 -16.96 5.57 16.02
N GLU A 175 -17.15 6.89 15.90
CA GLU A 175 -18.48 7.50 15.95
C GLU A 175 -19.41 7.01 14.83
N THR A 176 -18.85 6.78 13.64
CA THR A 176 -19.59 6.40 12.43
C THR A 176 -18.74 5.56 11.49
N VAL A 177 -19.39 4.92 10.51
CA VAL A 177 -18.74 4.18 9.42
C VAL A 177 -18.12 5.18 8.44
N LYS A 178 -16.84 5.54 8.68
CA LYS A 178 -16.06 6.43 7.80
C LYS A 178 -15.23 5.63 6.79
N ALA A 179 -14.81 6.32 5.72
CA ALA A 179 -13.79 5.80 4.80
C ALA A 179 -12.45 5.62 5.53
N PHE A 180 -11.51 4.88 4.94
CA PHE A 180 -10.24 4.56 5.60
C PHE A 180 -9.32 5.79 5.74
N PHE A 181 -9.39 6.73 4.78
CA PHE A 181 -8.67 8.00 4.78
C PHE A 181 -9.63 9.15 4.45
N PRO A 182 -10.56 9.52 5.35
CA PRO A 182 -11.59 10.50 5.03
C PRO A 182 -10.96 11.84 4.67
N THR A 183 -11.32 12.34 3.49
CA THR A 183 -10.91 13.66 3.00
C THR A 183 -12.08 14.62 3.05
N HIS A 184 -11.77 15.91 3.23
CA HIS A 184 -12.74 16.99 3.33
C HIS A 184 -12.35 18.12 2.37
N PHE A 185 -12.37 17.81 1.07
CA PHE A 185 -12.19 18.77 -0.01
C PHE A 185 -13.50 19.50 -0.31
N THR A 186 -13.39 20.70 -0.90
CA THR A 186 -14.54 21.53 -1.30
C THR A 186 -15.26 20.92 -2.51
N MET A 187 -16.55 20.61 -2.38
CA MET A 187 -17.30 19.86 -3.40
C MET A 187 -18.01 20.74 -4.45
N GLU A 188 -18.16 22.04 -4.19
CA GLU A 188 -18.99 22.93 -5.01
C GLU A 188 -18.30 23.33 -6.33
N TYR A 189 -16.97 23.49 -6.30
CA TYR A 189 -16.10 23.68 -7.47
C TYR A 189 -14.73 23.04 -7.18
N PRO A 190 -14.63 21.70 -7.28
CA PRO A 190 -13.44 20.97 -6.81
C PRO A 190 -12.21 21.18 -7.71
N PHE A 191 -12.40 21.25 -9.02
CA PHE A 191 -11.30 21.39 -9.99
C PHE A 191 -11.71 22.24 -11.19
N ASP A 192 -10.82 23.14 -11.58
CA ASP A 192 -11.00 23.90 -12.81
C ASP A 192 -10.54 23.13 -14.06
N PRO A 193 -11.10 23.42 -15.25
CA PRO A 193 -10.67 22.78 -16.50
C PRO A 193 -9.17 22.92 -16.79
N GLN A 194 -8.53 23.97 -16.29
CA GLN A 194 -7.08 24.16 -16.41
C GLN A 194 -6.30 23.12 -15.59
N GLU A 195 -6.80 22.77 -14.40
CA GLU A 195 -6.19 21.75 -13.54
C GLU A 195 -6.24 20.35 -14.18
N LEU A 196 -7.27 20.06 -15.00
CA LEU A 196 -7.36 18.79 -15.74
C LEU A 196 -6.15 18.55 -16.65
N THR A 197 -5.59 19.61 -17.25
CA THR A 197 -4.37 19.48 -18.07
C THR A 197 -3.16 19.13 -17.20
N VAL A 198 -3.08 19.68 -15.99
CA VAL A 198 -2.02 19.37 -15.02
C VAL A 198 -2.18 17.94 -14.49
N PHE A 199 -3.40 17.48 -14.23
CA PHE A 199 -3.66 16.08 -13.87
C PHE A 199 -3.28 15.10 -14.97
N ALA A 200 -3.54 15.44 -16.24
CA ALA A 200 -3.10 14.62 -17.36
C ALA A 200 -1.56 14.53 -17.43
N LEU A 201 -0.86 15.65 -17.26
CA LEU A 201 0.60 15.68 -17.20
C LEU A 201 1.16 14.92 -15.99
N LEU A 202 0.55 15.08 -14.82
CA LEU A 202 0.86 14.32 -13.61
C LEU A 202 0.75 12.81 -13.88
N GLY A 203 -0.33 12.38 -14.56
CA GLY A 203 -0.52 10.99 -14.99
C GLY A 203 0.59 10.47 -15.91
N VAL A 204 0.98 11.25 -16.92
CA VAL A 204 2.09 10.90 -17.84
C VAL A 204 3.40 10.74 -17.08
N VAL A 205 3.74 11.69 -16.21
CA VAL A 205 4.98 11.64 -15.43
C VAL A 205 4.97 10.47 -14.44
N CYS A 206 3.88 10.25 -13.71
CA CYS A 206 3.69 9.08 -12.86
C CYS A 206 3.84 7.77 -13.65
N GLY A 207 3.32 7.71 -14.87
CA GLY A 207 3.47 6.56 -15.77
C GLY A 207 4.93 6.26 -16.13
N ILE A 208 5.69 7.30 -16.51
CA ILE A 208 7.11 7.16 -16.87
C ILE A 208 7.95 6.74 -15.65
N ILE A 209 7.76 7.41 -14.51
CA ILE A 209 8.49 7.08 -13.28
C ILE A 209 8.08 5.67 -12.79
N GLY A 210 6.81 5.31 -12.91
CA GLY A 210 6.29 3.97 -12.57
C GLY A 210 6.90 2.87 -13.44
N ALA A 211 7.05 3.09 -14.74
CA ALA A 211 7.77 2.18 -15.62
C ALA A 211 9.25 2.04 -15.21
N GLY A 212 9.89 3.14 -14.83
CA GLY A 212 11.24 3.15 -14.26
C GLY A 212 11.34 2.34 -12.96
N TYR A 213 10.35 2.45 -12.08
CA TYR A 213 10.24 1.67 -10.84
C TYR A 213 10.19 0.16 -11.12
N VAL A 214 9.30 -0.27 -12.02
CA VAL A 214 9.15 -1.69 -12.38
C VAL A 214 10.43 -2.21 -13.03
N TRP A 215 11.06 -1.42 -13.90
CA TRP A 215 12.34 -1.79 -14.50
C TRP A 215 13.44 -1.95 -13.45
N ALA A 216 13.60 -0.99 -12.54
CA ALA A 216 14.61 -1.02 -11.48
C ALA A 216 14.38 -2.19 -10.52
N HIS A 217 13.11 -2.43 -10.12
CA HIS A 217 12.71 -3.58 -9.32
C HIS A 217 13.12 -4.90 -9.98
N ARG A 218 12.79 -5.07 -11.26
CA ARG A 218 13.17 -6.25 -12.04
C ARG A 218 14.68 -6.43 -12.10
N GLN A 219 15.45 -5.37 -12.40
CA GLN A 219 16.91 -5.48 -12.47
C GLN A 219 17.52 -5.89 -11.12
N TYR A 220 17.01 -5.32 -10.02
CA TYR A 220 17.47 -5.67 -8.68
C TYR A 220 17.17 -7.13 -8.33
N VAL A 221 15.96 -7.61 -8.60
CA VAL A 221 15.59 -9.02 -8.39
C VAL A 221 16.45 -9.96 -9.25
N LEU A 222 16.69 -9.61 -10.51
CA LEU A 222 17.54 -10.40 -11.40
C LEU A 222 19.00 -10.44 -10.91
N PHE A 223 19.54 -9.30 -10.48
CA PHE A 223 20.88 -9.22 -9.90
C PHE A 223 21.02 -10.14 -8.68
N MET A 224 20.05 -10.11 -7.76
CA MET A 224 20.06 -10.96 -6.56
C MET A 224 20.03 -12.46 -6.90
N ARG A 225 19.34 -12.85 -7.98
CA ARG A 225 19.21 -14.26 -8.41
C ARG A 225 20.37 -14.75 -9.29
N GLN A 226 20.91 -13.90 -10.16
CA GLN A 226 21.94 -14.27 -11.15
C GLN A 226 23.36 -14.23 -10.56
N SER A 227 23.64 -13.33 -9.62
CA SER A 227 24.95 -13.25 -8.99
C SER A 227 25.19 -14.48 -8.10
N LYS A 228 26.16 -15.32 -8.49
CA LYS A 228 26.53 -16.54 -7.73
C LYS A 228 26.93 -16.23 -6.30
N SER A 229 27.66 -15.13 -6.08
CA SER A 229 28.08 -14.68 -4.75
C SER A 229 26.88 -14.31 -3.88
N MET A 230 25.96 -13.51 -4.43
CA MET A 230 24.75 -13.09 -3.70
C MET A 230 23.83 -14.26 -3.39
N ASN A 231 23.60 -15.14 -4.37
CA ASN A 231 22.76 -16.32 -4.16
C ASN A 231 23.36 -17.26 -3.10
N SER A 232 24.69 -17.50 -3.14
CA SER A 232 25.39 -18.27 -2.11
C SER A 232 25.26 -17.63 -0.72
N PHE A 233 25.40 -16.29 -0.64
CA PHE A 233 25.21 -15.55 0.60
C PHE A 233 23.78 -15.67 1.15
N LEU A 234 22.76 -15.52 0.30
CA LEU A 234 21.35 -15.65 0.70
C LEU A 234 21.01 -17.06 1.20
N GLN A 235 21.57 -18.09 0.58
CA GLN A 235 21.36 -19.49 0.99
C GLN A 235 22.05 -19.81 2.32
N LYS A 236 23.29 -19.34 2.51
CA LYS A 236 24.08 -19.58 3.72
C LYS A 236 23.55 -18.77 4.92
N ASN A 237 23.18 -17.51 4.69
CA ASN A 237 22.85 -16.55 5.74
C ASN A 237 21.39 -16.06 5.63
N ARG A 238 20.43 -16.99 5.71
CA ARG A 238 19.00 -16.70 5.53
C ARG A 238 18.43 -15.63 6.47
N PHE A 239 18.92 -15.56 7.70
CA PHE A 239 18.47 -14.57 8.71
C PHE A 239 19.23 -13.24 8.65
N LEU A 240 20.48 -13.28 8.18
CA LEU A 240 21.35 -12.10 8.16
C LEU A 240 20.86 -11.08 7.13
N TYR A 241 20.40 -11.56 5.96
CA TYR A 241 19.92 -10.65 4.90
C TYR A 241 18.67 -9.85 5.32
N PRO A 242 17.55 -10.47 5.78
CA PRO A 242 16.41 -9.73 6.34
C PRO A 242 16.82 -8.76 7.45
N SER A 243 17.67 -9.20 8.39
CA SER A 243 18.12 -8.39 9.51
C SER A 243 18.91 -7.16 9.06
N LEU A 244 19.85 -7.33 8.13
CA LEU A 244 20.71 -6.26 7.62
C LEU A 244 19.90 -5.22 6.83
N ILE A 245 19.01 -5.65 5.94
CA ILE A 245 18.16 -4.72 5.17
C ILE A 245 17.24 -3.95 6.12
N THR A 246 16.68 -4.63 7.11
CA THR A 246 15.82 -4.01 8.12
C THR A 246 16.60 -2.99 8.94
N PHE A 247 17.79 -3.36 9.41
CA PHE A 247 18.70 -2.47 10.12
C PHE A 247 19.00 -1.21 9.31
N LEU A 248 19.43 -1.34 8.05
CA LEU A 248 19.73 -0.20 7.18
C LEU A 248 18.51 0.71 6.97
N THR A 249 17.34 0.10 6.76
CA THR A 249 16.09 0.83 6.57
C THR A 249 15.75 1.66 7.81
N LEU A 250 15.90 1.09 9.00
CA LEU A 250 15.60 1.75 10.28
C LEU A 250 16.62 2.80 10.66
N THR A 251 17.90 2.59 10.35
CA THR A 251 18.93 3.61 10.55
C THR A 251 18.59 4.88 9.78
N ILE A 252 18.04 4.73 8.57
CA ILE A 252 17.64 5.87 7.73
C ILE A 252 16.31 6.50 8.19
N THR A 253 15.36 5.71 8.70
CA THR A 253 14.10 6.25 9.22
C THR A 253 14.19 6.81 10.63
N PHE A 254 15.33 6.66 11.30
CA PHE A 254 15.48 7.11 12.69
C PHE A 254 15.13 8.60 12.85
N PRO A 255 14.12 8.97 13.65
CA PRO A 255 13.56 10.31 13.68
C PRO A 255 14.56 11.39 14.06
N LEU A 256 15.54 11.12 14.92
CA LEU A 256 16.52 12.15 15.30
C LEU A 256 17.63 12.36 14.25
N GLY A 257 17.82 11.40 13.35
CA GLY A 257 18.80 11.43 12.26
C GLY A 257 18.19 11.90 10.95
N THR A 258 18.30 11.07 9.91
CA THR A 258 17.74 11.35 8.58
C THR A 258 16.21 11.24 8.52
N GLY A 259 15.59 10.60 9.53
CA GLY A 259 14.14 10.43 9.63
C GLY A 259 13.37 11.75 9.65
N LYS A 260 13.96 12.85 10.12
CA LYS A 260 13.36 14.20 10.12
C LYS A 260 12.94 14.68 8.73
N TYR A 261 13.69 14.29 7.70
CA TYR A 261 13.43 14.72 6.33
C TYR A 261 12.42 13.85 5.59
N ILE A 262 12.07 12.69 6.14
CA ILE A 262 11.20 11.69 5.50
C ILE A 262 9.99 11.33 6.36
N ALA A 263 9.64 12.17 7.34
CA ALA A 263 8.54 11.91 8.27
C ALA A 263 8.62 10.49 8.89
N GLY A 264 9.83 10.08 9.29
CA GLY A 264 10.13 8.71 9.72
C GLY A 264 9.47 8.29 11.04
N GLU A 265 9.04 9.25 11.85
CA GLU A 265 8.31 9.02 13.11
C GLU A 265 6.86 8.59 12.88
N LEU A 266 6.26 8.99 11.76
CA LEU A 266 4.86 8.74 11.47
C LEU A 266 4.59 7.30 11.02
N ASN A 267 3.48 6.74 11.48
CA ASN A 267 2.96 5.48 10.95
C ASN A 267 2.49 5.67 9.50
N VAL A 268 2.35 4.56 8.77
CA VAL A 268 1.88 4.57 7.37
C VAL A 268 0.52 5.26 7.23
N HIS A 269 -0.40 5.06 8.18
CA HIS A 269 -1.71 5.72 8.18
C HIS A 269 -1.56 7.24 8.29
N ASP A 270 -0.77 7.70 9.27
CA ASP A 270 -0.55 9.13 9.55
C ASP A 270 0.22 9.85 8.43
N GLN A 271 1.13 9.13 7.76
CA GLN A 271 1.81 9.65 6.57
C GLN A 271 0.81 9.94 5.44
N LEU A 272 -0.13 9.03 5.17
CA LEU A 272 -1.12 9.19 4.11
C LEU A 272 -2.18 10.24 4.46
N THR A 273 -2.65 10.28 5.71
CA THR A 273 -3.57 11.34 6.16
C THR A 273 -2.91 12.72 6.04
N GLY A 274 -1.63 12.84 6.41
CA GLY A 274 -0.86 14.05 6.21
C GLY A 274 -0.80 14.47 4.73
N LEU A 275 -0.41 13.55 3.84
CA LEU A 275 -0.34 13.81 2.40
C LEU A 275 -1.70 14.19 1.78
N PHE A 276 -2.81 13.67 2.31
CA PHE A 276 -4.16 14.00 1.86
C PHE A 276 -4.81 15.19 2.58
N SER A 277 -4.06 15.89 3.43
CA SER A 277 -4.55 17.09 4.12
C SER A 277 -5.12 18.12 3.15
N ASN A 278 -6.19 18.81 3.57
CA ASN A 278 -6.97 19.74 2.76
C ASN A 278 -6.45 21.18 2.78
N PHE A 279 -5.29 21.44 3.40
CA PHE A 279 -4.66 22.76 3.44
C PHE A 279 -3.32 22.76 2.72
N THR A 280 -2.86 23.93 2.27
CA THR A 280 -1.59 24.12 1.57
C THR A 280 -0.42 24.18 2.54
N TRP A 281 0.67 23.47 2.26
CA TRP A 281 1.86 23.40 3.12
C TRP A 281 2.81 24.59 2.94
N THR A 282 2.63 25.38 1.87
CA THR A 282 3.42 26.58 1.60
C THR A 282 2.78 27.87 2.09
N LYS A 283 1.68 27.82 2.85
CA LYS A 283 1.04 29.03 3.40
C LYS A 283 1.86 29.64 4.55
N ASN A 284 1.61 30.92 4.82
CA ASN A 284 2.36 31.69 5.82
C ASN A 284 1.89 31.44 7.26
N GLU A 285 0.59 31.22 7.45
CA GLU A 285 -0.03 31.07 8.77
C GLU A 285 -0.67 29.68 8.90
N PHE A 286 -0.34 28.98 9.97
CA PHE A 286 -0.88 27.67 10.32
C PHE A 286 -1.69 27.76 11.60
N THR A 287 -2.79 27.00 11.66
CA THR A 287 -3.43 26.69 12.94
C THR A 287 -2.54 25.77 13.76
N ILE A 288 -2.85 25.60 15.05
CA ILE A 288 -2.06 24.76 15.97
C ILE A 288 -1.97 23.32 15.44
N GLU A 289 -3.11 22.75 15.01
CA GLU A 289 -3.17 21.39 14.47
C GLU A 289 -2.39 21.23 13.16
N GLU A 290 -2.47 22.22 12.28
CA GLU A 290 -1.72 22.22 11.01
C GLU A 290 -0.21 22.34 11.25
N ALA A 291 0.20 23.15 12.24
CA ALA A 291 1.60 23.31 12.61
C ALA A 291 2.20 22.00 13.16
N GLU A 292 1.45 21.27 13.98
CA GLU A 292 1.88 19.95 14.47
C GLU A 292 2.11 18.95 13.33
N MET A 293 1.21 18.93 12.34
CA MET A 293 1.38 18.09 11.16
C MET A 293 2.61 18.54 10.34
N MET A 294 2.78 19.85 10.14
CA MET A 294 3.88 20.43 9.38
C MET A 294 5.25 20.19 10.00
N ASN A 295 5.36 20.04 11.31
CA ASN A 295 6.62 19.73 11.99
C ASN A 295 7.27 18.42 11.50
N HIS A 296 6.49 17.51 10.92
CA HIS A 296 6.98 16.25 10.36
C HIS A 296 7.43 16.36 8.89
N TRP A 297 6.95 17.40 8.18
CA TRP A 297 7.16 17.58 6.74
C TRP A 297 8.03 18.80 6.41
N ARG A 298 8.40 19.60 7.41
CA ARG A 298 9.27 20.77 7.31
C ARG A 298 10.27 20.75 8.45
N THR A 299 11.52 21.10 8.17
CA THR A 299 12.53 21.32 9.21
C THR A 299 12.97 22.79 9.21
N GLU A 300 13.63 23.24 10.27
CA GLU A 300 14.13 24.62 10.38
C GLU A 300 15.01 25.03 9.20
N ASN A 301 15.77 24.07 8.66
CA ASN A 301 16.78 24.32 7.62
C ASN A 301 16.34 23.90 6.21
N THR A 302 15.20 23.23 6.05
CA THR A 302 14.76 22.71 4.74
C THR A 302 13.33 23.09 4.40
N ASN A 303 13.08 23.24 3.09
CA ASN A 303 11.74 23.43 2.57
C ASN A 303 11.00 22.09 2.43
N VAL A 304 9.68 22.15 2.44
CA VAL A 304 8.71 21.08 2.21
C VAL A 304 9.05 20.26 0.96
N PHE A 305 9.44 20.91 -0.14
CA PHE A 305 9.80 20.23 -1.38
C PHE A 305 11.02 19.30 -1.22
N ILE A 306 12.00 19.68 -0.39
CA ILE A 306 13.19 18.85 -0.13
C ILE A 306 12.79 17.62 0.68
N CYS A 307 11.96 17.81 1.72
CA CYS A 307 11.46 16.69 2.53
C CYS A 307 10.62 15.72 1.70
N LEU A 308 9.68 16.22 0.90
CA LEU A 308 8.87 15.38 0.00
C LEU A 308 9.73 14.66 -1.05
N SER A 309 10.75 15.32 -1.61
CA SER A 309 11.66 14.68 -2.56
C SER A 309 12.51 13.59 -1.90
N ALA A 310 13.01 13.84 -0.68
CA ALA A 310 13.73 12.84 0.11
C ALA A 310 12.82 11.65 0.47
N TYR A 311 11.56 11.93 0.82
CA TYR A 311 10.54 10.90 1.08
C TYR A 311 10.28 10.03 -0.15
N ILE A 312 10.10 10.64 -1.32
CA ILE A 312 9.91 9.92 -2.59
C ILE A 312 11.14 9.05 -2.88
N ALA A 313 12.35 9.61 -2.80
CA ALA A 313 13.59 8.88 -3.07
C ALA A 313 13.78 7.69 -2.12
N TYR A 314 13.55 7.90 -0.82
CA TYR A 314 13.60 6.84 0.19
C TYR A 314 12.62 5.72 -0.14
N ASN A 315 11.34 6.05 -0.37
CA ASN A 315 10.32 5.04 -0.60
C ASN A 315 10.51 4.31 -1.93
N PHE A 316 10.95 5.01 -2.98
CA PHE A 316 11.28 4.40 -4.26
C PHE A 316 12.37 3.34 -4.11
N VAL A 317 13.48 3.66 -3.43
CA VAL A 317 14.63 2.75 -3.30
C VAL A 317 14.37 1.65 -2.26
N PHE A 318 13.94 2.02 -1.05
CA PHE A 318 13.80 1.07 0.05
C PHE A 318 12.59 0.15 -0.11
N SER A 319 11.54 0.54 -0.84
CA SER A 319 10.46 -0.41 -1.15
C SER A 319 10.93 -1.52 -2.08
N ILE A 320 11.80 -1.22 -3.06
CA ILE A 320 12.38 -2.22 -3.96
C ILE A 320 13.22 -3.20 -3.14
N ILE A 321 14.13 -2.68 -2.32
CA ILE A 321 15.03 -3.50 -1.49
C ILE A 321 14.27 -4.28 -0.42
N ALA A 322 13.27 -3.68 0.24
CA ALA A 322 12.48 -4.37 1.26
C ALA A 322 11.60 -5.48 0.65
N SER A 323 11.11 -5.30 -0.58
CA SER A 323 10.27 -6.31 -1.24
C SER A 323 11.00 -7.62 -1.57
N THR A 324 12.33 -7.63 -1.57
CA THR A 324 13.13 -8.85 -1.81
C THR A 324 13.44 -9.64 -0.55
N ILE A 325 13.06 -9.12 0.63
CA ILE A 325 13.17 -9.86 1.89
C ILE A 325 12.23 -11.08 1.83
N PRO A 326 12.69 -12.29 2.21
CA PRO A 326 11.90 -13.52 2.18
C PRO A 326 10.85 -13.59 3.31
N ILE A 327 9.91 -12.64 3.31
CA ILE A 327 8.79 -12.55 4.25
C ILE A 327 7.46 -12.31 3.50
N PRO A 328 6.30 -12.55 4.12
CA PRO A 328 5.01 -12.20 3.55
C PRO A 328 4.84 -10.68 3.44
N SER A 329 4.85 -10.14 2.24
CA SER A 329 4.78 -8.69 2.02
C SER A 329 4.13 -8.32 0.69
N GLY A 330 3.44 -7.18 0.67
CA GLY A 330 2.94 -6.51 -0.52
C GLY A 330 3.75 -5.25 -0.84
N SER A 331 3.69 -4.78 -2.10
CA SER A 331 4.43 -3.61 -2.56
C SER A 331 3.57 -2.39 -2.87
N PHE A 332 2.24 -2.51 -2.85
CA PHE A 332 1.34 -1.44 -3.28
C PHE A 332 1.36 -0.22 -2.36
N ILE A 333 1.22 -0.36 -1.04
CA ILE A 333 1.21 0.80 -0.12
C ILE A 333 2.43 1.72 -0.28
N PRO A 334 3.68 1.20 -0.34
CA PRO A 334 4.86 2.02 -0.63
C PRO A 334 4.79 2.76 -1.97
N VAL A 335 4.28 2.11 -3.02
CA VAL A 335 4.08 2.72 -4.33
C VAL A 335 3.00 3.80 -4.23
N PHE A 336 1.86 3.50 -3.61
CA PHE A 336 0.74 4.42 -3.41
C PHE A 336 1.15 5.70 -2.69
N LYS A 337 1.91 5.59 -1.59
CA LYS A 337 2.41 6.77 -0.86
C LYS A 337 3.49 7.54 -1.62
N THR A 338 4.30 6.86 -2.45
CA THR A 338 5.28 7.52 -3.32
C THR A 338 4.56 8.39 -4.36
N GLY A 339 3.48 7.85 -4.96
CA GLY A 339 2.59 8.60 -5.83
C GLY A 339 1.89 9.76 -5.12
N ALA A 340 1.42 9.54 -3.89
CA ALA A 340 0.78 10.57 -3.08
C ALA A 340 1.72 11.75 -2.82
N ALA A 341 2.96 11.48 -2.42
CA ALA A 341 3.98 12.50 -2.22
C ALA A 341 4.33 13.25 -3.52
N PHE A 342 4.41 12.54 -4.66
CA PHE A 342 4.66 13.18 -5.94
C PHE A 342 3.51 14.10 -6.36
N GLY A 343 2.27 13.63 -6.24
CA GLY A 343 1.08 14.45 -6.47
C GLY A 343 1.03 15.66 -5.54
N ARG A 344 1.40 15.48 -4.27
CA ARG A 344 1.48 16.57 -3.29
C ARG A 344 2.47 17.65 -3.72
N ILE A 345 3.68 17.28 -4.19
CA ILE A 345 4.65 18.24 -4.73
C ILE A 345 4.03 19.07 -5.86
N VAL A 346 3.37 18.42 -6.82
CA VAL A 346 2.75 19.11 -7.96
C VAL A 346 1.63 20.06 -7.50
N GLY A 347 0.81 19.64 -6.53
CA GLY A 347 -0.23 20.49 -5.95
C GLY A 347 0.33 21.73 -5.24
N GLU A 348 1.40 21.58 -4.46
CA GLU A 348 2.06 22.72 -3.78
C GLU A 348 2.74 23.65 -4.82
N LEU A 349 3.32 23.12 -5.90
CA LEU A 349 3.83 23.94 -7.01
C LEU A 349 2.72 24.72 -7.72
N MET A 350 1.57 24.09 -7.93
CA MET A 350 0.40 24.76 -8.51
C MET A 350 -0.08 25.90 -7.63
N HIS A 351 -0.13 25.71 -6.31
CA HIS A 351 -0.44 26.79 -5.38
C HIS A 351 0.59 27.93 -5.43
N LEU A 352 1.88 27.64 -5.56
CA LEU A 352 2.90 28.69 -5.73
C LEU A 352 2.76 29.49 -7.03
N TRP A 353 2.33 28.84 -8.12
CA TRP A 353 2.08 29.52 -9.39
C TRP A 353 0.77 30.33 -9.39
N PHE A 354 -0.25 29.84 -8.67
CA PHE A 354 -1.56 30.49 -8.56
C PHE A 354 -1.95 30.67 -7.08
N PRO A 355 -1.30 31.61 -6.37
CA PRO A 355 -1.46 31.76 -4.91
C PRO A 355 -2.88 32.17 -4.50
N SER A 356 -3.57 32.93 -5.34
CA SER A 356 -4.97 33.31 -5.10
C SER A 356 -5.96 32.22 -5.52
N GLY A 357 -5.50 31.15 -6.17
CA GLY A 357 -6.35 30.14 -6.82
C GLY A 357 -6.50 30.33 -8.32
N VAL A 358 -7.27 29.43 -8.94
CA VAL A 358 -7.59 29.50 -10.37
C VAL A 358 -8.94 30.21 -10.53
N ARG A 359 -9.06 31.03 -11.58
CA ARG A 359 -10.26 31.83 -11.83
C ARG A 359 -11.16 31.14 -12.84
N HIS A 360 -12.37 30.79 -12.42
CA HIS A 360 -13.43 30.30 -13.29
C HIS A 360 -14.61 31.29 -13.32
N GLY A 361 -14.66 32.11 -14.37
CA GLY A 361 -15.66 33.16 -14.52
C GLY A 361 -15.57 34.22 -13.40
N LYS A 362 -16.54 34.21 -12.49
CA LYS A 362 -16.65 35.15 -11.36
C LYS A 362 -16.12 34.59 -10.03
N PHE A 363 -15.88 33.28 -9.94
CA PHE A 363 -15.38 32.63 -8.73
C PHE A 363 -13.88 32.38 -8.83
N ILE A 364 -13.20 32.45 -7.70
CA ILE A 364 -11.79 32.09 -7.56
C ILE A 364 -11.74 30.93 -6.57
N THR A 365 -11.26 29.79 -7.03
CA THR A 365 -11.18 28.54 -6.26
C THR A 365 -9.74 28.33 -5.80
N PRO A 366 -9.50 28.19 -4.49
CA PRO A 366 -8.15 27.92 -4.00
C PRO A 366 -7.71 26.52 -4.43
N ILE A 367 -6.43 26.39 -4.78
CA ILE A 367 -5.84 25.08 -5.10
C ILE A 367 -5.69 24.29 -3.81
N ILE A 368 -6.16 23.04 -3.82
CA ILE A 368 -6.06 22.10 -2.70
C ILE A 368 -5.06 20.99 -3.07
N PRO A 369 -3.80 21.06 -2.57
CA PRO A 369 -2.76 20.08 -2.91
C PRO A 369 -3.09 18.64 -2.49
N GLY A 370 -3.97 18.46 -1.50
CA GLY A 370 -4.46 17.13 -1.09
C GLY A 370 -5.17 16.37 -2.22
N GLY A 371 -5.92 17.06 -3.09
CA GLY A 371 -6.56 16.44 -4.26
C GLY A 371 -5.52 15.92 -5.26
N TYR A 372 -4.48 16.71 -5.53
CA TYR A 372 -3.35 16.30 -6.37
C TYR A 372 -2.61 15.09 -5.80
N ALA A 373 -2.46 15.02 -4.47
CA ALA A 373 -1.87 13.87 -3.81
C ALA A 373 -2.70 12.59 -4.03
N VAL A 374 -4.03 12.64 -3.92
CA VAL A 374 -4.90 11.49 -4.20
C VAL A 374 -4.77 11.04 -5.66
N VAL A 375 -4.80 11.98 -6.60
CA VAL A 375 -4.64 11.69 -8.04
C VAL A 375 -3.25 11.09 -8.32
N GLY A 376 -2.19 11.64 -7.75
CA GLY A 376 -0.83 11.13 -7.87
C GLY A 376 -0.68 9.71 -7.29
N ALA A 377 -1.32 9.44 -6.15
CA ALA A 377 -1.33 8.12 -5.53
C ALA A 377 -1.97 7.07 -6.46
N ALA A 378 -3.15 7.39 -7.01
CA ALA A 378 -3.86 6.53 -7.94
C ALA A 378 -3.08 6.32 -9.25
N ALA A 379 -2.54 7.40 -9.84
CA ALA A 379 -1.84 7.34 -11.12
C ALA A 379 -0.54 6.52 -11.02
N PHE A 380 0.28 6.74 -9.99
CA PHE A 380 1.54 6.02 -9.84
C PHE A 380 1.32 4.54 -9.48
N ALA A 381 0.42 4.25 -8.54
CA ALA A 381 0.09 2.87 -8.19
C ALA A 381 -0.60 2.12 -9.34
N GLY A 382 -1.50 2.78 -10.08
CA GLY A 382 -2.11 2.22 -11.29
C GLY A 382 -1.09 1.92 -12.38
N ALA A 383 -0.12 2.81 -12.60
CA ALA A 383 0.97 2.60 -13.55
C ALA A 383 1.85 1.40 -13.18
N VAL A 384 2.26 1.26 -11.92
CA VAL A 384 3.11 0.15 -11.46
C VAL A 384 2.36 -1.19 -11.47
N THR A 385 1.06 -1.18 -11.17
CA THR A 385 0.23 -2.40 -11.12
C THR A 385 -0.40 -2.78 -12.45
N HIS A 386 -0.33 -1.90 -13.45
CA HIS A 386 -1.04 -2.02 -14.73
C HIS A 386 -2.56 -2.18 -14.52
N SER A 387 -3.15 -1.37 -13.63
CA SER A 387 -4.57 -1.49 -13.25
C SER A 387 -5.22 -0.11 -13.06
N ILE A 388 -6.43 0.06 -13.59
CA ILE A 388 -7.20 1.33 -13.52
C ILE A 388 -8.10 1.32 -12.27
N SER A 389 -8.49 0.12 -11.82
CA SER A 389 -9.22 -0.12 -10.58
C SER A 389 -8.60 0.54 -9.33
N VAL A 390 -7.29 0.82 -9.33
CA VAL A 390 -6.61 1.58 -8.27
C VAL A 390 -7.25 2.95 -8.03
N SER A 391 -7.72 3.63 -9.09
CA SER A 391 -8.42 4.91 -8.97
C SER A 391 -9.73 4.75 -8.21
N VAL A 392 -10.47 3.66 -8.45
CA VAL A 392 -11.71 3.36 -7.72
C VAL A 392 -11.41 3.05 -6.26
N ILE A 393 -10.35 2.28 -5.99
CA ILE A 393 -9.88 2.02 -4.63
C ILE A 393 -9.53 3.34 -3.92
N ALA A 394 -8.83 4.25 -4.60
CA ALA A 394 -8.47 5.55 -4.03
C ALA A 394 -9.71 6.40 -3.68
N PHE A 395 -10.73 6.45 -4.55
CA PHE A 395 -12.00 7.14 -4.26
C PHE A 395 -12.76 6.50 -3.09
N GLU A 396 -12.86 5.18 -3.04
CA GLU A 396 -13.54 4.48 -1.92
C GLU A 396 -12.79 4.63 -0.59
N MET A 397 -11.46 4.71 -0.63
CA MET A 397 -10.62 4.93 0.56
C MET A 397 -10.71 6.37 1.06
N THR A 398 -10.81 7.35 0.16
CA THR A 398 -10.87 8.78 0.50
C THR A 398 -12.28 9.25 0.88
N GLY A 399 -13.31 8.57 0.40
CA GLY A 399 -14.71 8.84 0.71
C GLY A 399 -15.32 10.02 -0.06
N GLN A 400 -14.58 10.63 -0.99
CA GLN A 400 -15.04 11.70 -1.87
C GLN A 400 -14.83 11.30 -3.34
N ILE A 401 -15.80 11.60 -4.21
CA ILE A 401 -15.83 11.22 -5.64
C ILE A 401 -15.88 12.46 -6.55
N THR A 402 -15.35 13.59 -6.09
CA THR A 402 -15.33 14.86 -6.83
C THR A 402 -14.22 14.98 -7.83
#